data_AF-A0AAP8QGJ4-F1
#
_entry.id   AF-A0AAP8QGJ4-F1
#
_cell.length_a   1.000
_cell.length_b   1.000
_cell.length_c   1.000
_cell.angle_alpha   90.00
_cell.angle_beta   90.00
_cell.angle_gamma   90.00
#
_symmetry.space_group_name_H-M   'P 1'
#
loop_
_entity.id
_entity.type
_entity.pdbx_description
1 polymer ?
#
loop_
_entity_poly.entity_id
_entity_poly.type
_entity_poly.pdbx_seq_one_letter_code
_entity_poly.pdbx_strand_id
1 'polypeptide(L)' 'MGKFSQMAMGEQETEVFDHCDECGSEIYVGQKVWKSGIVLYCTLRCLQNSMRIEFVKTKAK' A
#
# COMPACT_ATOMS: atom_id res chain seq x y z
N MET A 1 -31.10 33.44 -11.41
CA MET A 1 -29.86 33.52 -10.60
C MET A 1 -29.70 32.20 -9.86
N GLY A 2 -29.03 31.23 -10.47
CA GLY A 2 -28.77 29.91 -9.85
C GLY A 2 -27.37 29.91 -9.27
N LYS A 3 -27.24 30.05 -7.95
CA LYS A 3 -25.97 29.82 -7.23
C LYS A 3 -25.85 28.32 -6.99
N PHE A 4 -25.13 27.62 -7.87
CA PHE A 4 -24.63 26.29 -7.56
C PHE A 4 -23.40 26.46 -6.67
N SER A 5 -23.59 26.34 -5.36
CA SER A 5 -22.49 26.13 -4.43
C SER A 5 -22.00 24.71 -4.62
N GLN A 6 -21.05 24.52 -5.52
CA GLN A 6 -20.29 23.29 -5.62
C GLN A 6 -19.43 23.23 -4.35
N MET A 7 -19.86 22.42 -3.39
CA MET A 7 -19.04 22.06 -2.24
C MET A 7 -17.83 21.33 -2.80
N ALA A 8 -16.68 22.01 -2.84
CA ALA A 8 -15.40 21.36 -3.04
C ALA A 8 -15.27 20.31 -1.93
N MET A 9 -15.43 19.04 -2.30
CA MET A 9 -15.01 17.93 -1.44
C MET A 9 -13.55 18.21 -1.16
N GLY A 10 -13.23 18.59 0.08
CA GLY A 10 -11.86 18.87 0.48
C GLY A 10 -11.03 17.66 0.11
N GLU A 11 -10.12 17.84 -0.84
CA GLU A 11 -9.00 16.94 -1.03
C GLU A 11 -8.29 16.92 0.32
N GLN A 12 -8.57 15.91 1.15
CA GLN A 12 -7.67 15.57 2.24
C GLN A 12 -6.35 15.25 1.56
N GLU A 13 -5.41 16.19 1.60
CA GLU A 13 -4.04 15.96 1.19
C GLU A 13 -3.56 14.73 1.97
N THR A 14 -3.47 13.60 1.28
CA THR A 14 -2.98 12.36 1.86
C THR A 14 -1.47 12.51 1.99
N GLU A 15 -1.00 12.76 3.20
CA GLU A 15 0.42 12.87 3.50
C GLU A 15 1.13 11.54 3.19
N VAL A 16 2.22 11.62 2.41
CA VAL A 16 3.09 10.47 2.14
C VAL A 16 3.93 10.20 3.39
N PHE A 17 3.79 8.99 3.93
CA PHE A 17 4.56 8.49 5.06
C PHE A 17 5.92 7.93 4.62
N ASP A 18 5.93 7.08 3.60
CA ASP A 18 7.14 6.42 3.07
C ASP A 18 6.88 5.89 1.65
N HIS A 19 7.79 5.06 1.11
CA HIS A 19 7.63 4.37 -0.17
C HIS A 19 7.79 2.85 0.02
N CYS A 20 7.11 2.08 -0.83
CA CYS A 20 7.28 0.63 -0.89
C CYS A 20 8.68 0.29 -1.39
N ASP A 21 9.44 -0.48 -0.61
CA ASP A 21 10.81 -0.87 -0.97
C ASP A 21 10.89 -1.81 -2.20
N GLU A 22 9.79 -2.48 -2.55
CA GLU A 22 9.74 -3.39 -3.71
C GLU A 22 9.35 -2.69 -5.02
N CYS A 23 8.33 -1.82 -4.99
CA CYS A 23 7.76 -1.22 -6.20
C CYS A 23 7.89 0.30 -6.29
N GLY A 24 8.43 0.95 -5.25
CA GLY A 24 8.64 2.39 -5.18
C GLY A 24 7.36 3.22 -5.02
N SER A 25 6.18 2.60 -4.92
CA SER A 25 4.92 3.34 -4.76
C SER A 25 4.83 4.02 -3.40
N GLU A 26 4.25 5.21 -3.36
CA GLU A 26 3.97 5.96 -2.14
C GLU A 26 3.10 5.15 -1.16
N ILE A 27 3.41 5.28 0.12
CA ILE A 27 2.65 4.78 1.26
C ILE A 27 2.15 6.00 2.02
N TYR A 28 0.84 6.15 2.16
CA TYR A 28 0.25 7.29 2.85
C TYR A 28 0.05 7.04 4.35
N VAL A 29 0.00 8.11 5.14
CA VAL A 29 -0.29 8.04 6.58
C VAL A 29 -1.63 7.32 6.81
N GLY A 30 -1.63 6.31 7.70
CA GLY A 30 -2.82 5.51 8.02
C GLY A 30 -3.13 4.37 7.03
N GLN A 31 -2.37 4.23 5.94
CA GLN A 31 -2.49 3.10 5.03
C GLN A 31 -2.07 1.78 5.71
N LYS A 32 -2.86 0.72 5.48
CA LYS A 32 -2.47 -0.63 5.91
C LYS A 32 -1.35 -1.15 5.00
N VAL A 33 -0.21 -1.47 5.58
CA VAL A 33 0.97 -1.97 4.88
C VAL A 33 1.52 -3.23 5.54
N TRP A 34 2.43 -3.90 4.84
CA TRP A 34 3.17 -5.05 5.34
C TRP A 34 4.59 -4.63 5.70
N LYS A 35 5.14 -5.18 6.79
CA LYS A 35 6.50 -4.89 7.26
C LYS A 35 7.27 -6.19 7.49
N SER A 36 8.52 -6.24 7.03
CA SER A 36 9.47 -7.32 7.32
C SER A 36 10.81 -6.73 7.75
N GLY A 37 11.15 -6.86 9.04
CA GLY A 37 12.30 -6.15 9.61
C GLY A 37 12.10 -4.63 9.53
N ILE A 38 12.99 -3.94 8.79
CA ILE A 38 12.93 -2.49 8.56
C ILE A 38 12.26 -2.11 7.24
N VAL A 39 11.87 -3.10 6.42
CA VAL A 39 11.40 -2.92 5.04
C VAL A 39 9.87 -2.84 4.99
N LEU A 40 9.32 -1.91 4.21
CA LEU A 40 7.89 -1.65 4.05
C LEU A 40 7.37 -2.02 2.66
N TYR A 41 6.17 -2.62 2.62
CA TYR A 41 5.54 -3.07 1.38
C TYR A 41 4.08 -2.64 1.31
N CYS A 42 3.70 -1.99 0.20
CA CYS A 42 2.34 -1.48 -0.01
C CYS A 42 1.29 -2.58 -0.20
N THR A 43 1.70 -3.79 -0.61
CA THR A 43 0.80 -4.93 -0.86
C THR A 43 1.42 -6.24 -0.40
N LEU A 44 0.56 -7.24 -0.14
CA LEU A 44 1.02 -8.61 0.17
C LEU A 44 1.86 -9.19 -0.97
N ARG A 45 1.51 -8.88 -2.22
CA ARG A 45 2.27 -9.30 -3.40
C ARG A 45 3.70 -8.78 -3.38
N CYS A 46 3.90 -7.50 -3.02
CA CYS A 46 5.23 -6.91 -2.91
C CYS A 46 6.07 -7.63 -1.84
N LEU A 47 5.47 -7.93 -0.68
CA LEU A 47 6.11 -8.72 0.36
C LEU A 47 6.46 -10.15 -0.11
N GLN A 48 5.54 -10.84 -0.78
CA GLN A 48 5.77 -12.20 -1.27
C GLN A 48 6.87 -12.25 -2.32
N ASN A 49 6.90 -11.27 -3.23
CA ASN A 49 7.94 -11.13 -4.25
C ASN A 49 9.31 -10.89 -3.61
N SER A 50 9.42 -9.93 -2.69
CA SER A 50 10.69 -9.59 -2.06
C SER A 50 11.26 -10.74 -1.23
N MET A 51 10.40 -11.48 -0.54
CA MET A 51 10.78 -12.63 0.29
C MET A 51 10.90 -13.94 -0.51
N ARG A 52 10.66 -13.92 -1.82
CA ARG A 52 10.66 -15.10 -2.72
C ARG A 52 9.80 -16.25 -2.17
N ILE A 53 8.63 -15.91 -1.65
CA ILE A 53 7.70 -16.89 -1.11
C ILE A 53 7.00 -17.60 -2.27
N GLU A 54 7.23 -18.91 -2.36
CA GLU A 54 6.55 -19.76 -3.32
C GLU A 54 5.43 -20.55 -2.64
N PHE A 55 4.26 -20.59 -3.28
CA PHE A 55 3.19 -21.47 -2.85
C PHE A 55 3.47 -22.89 -3.33
N VAL A 56 3.78 -23.78 -2.40
CA VAL A 56 3.98 -25.20 -2.69
C VAL A 56 2.82 -26.03 -2.15
N LYS A 57 2.37 -27.02 -2.94
CA LYS A 57 1.39 -28.00 -2.47
C LYS A 57 2.15 -29.22 -1.94
N THR A 58 2.20 -29.36 -0.62
CA THR A 58 2.75 -30.57 0.01
C THR A 58 1.83 -31.75 -0.26
N LYS A 59 2.35 -32.83 -0.87
CA LYS A 59 1.66 -34.13 -0.85
C LYS A 59 2.00 -34.83 0.47
N ALA A 60 1.01 -35.40 1.14
CA ALA A 60 1.27 -36.34 2.23
C ALA A 60 2.08 -37.52 1.69
N LYS A 61 3.09 -37.94 2.45
CA LYS A 61 3.96 -39.08 2.13
C LYS A 61 3.23 -40.38 2.41
#